data_AF-A0A174T7F3-F1
#
_entry.id   AF-A0A174T7F3-F1
#
_cell.length_a   1.000
_cell.length_b   1.000
_cell.length_c   1.000
_cell.angle_alpha   90.00
_cell.angle_beta   90.00
_cell.angle_gamma   90.00
#
_symmetry.space_group_name_H-M   'P 1'
#
loop_
_entity.id
_entity.type
_entity.pdbx_description
1 polymer ?
#
loop_
_entity_poly.entity_id
_entity_poly.type
_entity_poly.pdbx_seq_one_letter_code
_entity_poly.pdbx_strand_id
1 'polypeptide(L)'
;MAYLNGGVPVSVPVTEEQKFNLPAMKEKIGEKTKIVVICNPNNPTGTYVPIGELEAFADTLPEDVLLVMDEAYMEFATEPDCCSMVDYMKAHPEKPILVLRTFSKYYAMAGLRVGYALGSEELIGIMRKCSASWNLNVCAQKAAE
;
A
#
# COMPACT_ATOMS: atom_id res chain seq x y z
N MET A 1 -1.13 6.01 13.62
CA MET A 1 0.35 6.15 13.54
C MET A 1 0.80 7.52 13.02
N ALA A 2 0.18 8.10 11.99
CA ALA A 2 0.56 9.43 11.49
C ALA A 2 0.62 10.50 12.59
N TYR A 3 -0.44 10.67 13.39
CA TYR A 3 -0.45 11.62 14.51
C TYR A 3 0.65 11.37 15.56
N LEU A 4 0.95 10.10 15.86
CA LEU A 4 1.99 9.73 16.84
C LEU A 4 3.39 10.13 16.39
N ASN A 5 3.60 10.30 15.08
CA ASN A 5 4.86 10.75 14.49
C ASN A 5 4.80 12.22 14.02
N GLY A 6 3.82 13.01 14.51
CA GLY A 6 3.66 14.41 14.16
C GLY A 6 3.13 14.69 12.74
N GLY A 7 2.70 13.65 12.03
CA GLY A 7 2.07 13.80 10.71
C GLY A 7 0.65 14.36 10.82
N VAL A 8 0.21 15.08 9.76
CA VAL A 8 -1.13 15.62 9.63
C VAL A 8 -1.88 14.82 8.55
N PRO A 9 -2.80 13.90 8.93
CA PRO A 9 -3.60 13.18 7.95
C PRO A 9 -4.52 14.13 7.20
N VAL A 10 -4.55 13.96 5.88
CA VAL A 10 -5.49 14.64 5.00
C VAL A 10 -6.40 13.56 4.42
N SER A 11 -7.64 13.51 4.89
CA SER A 11 -8.62 12.54 4.41
C SER A 11 -9.37 13.10 3.21
N VAL A 12 -9.61 12.25 2.21
CA VAL A 12 -10.43 12.56 1.04
C VAL A 12 -11.65 11.63 1.08
N PRO A 13 -12.87 12.17 1.01
CA PRO A 13 -14.07 11.34 0.90
C PRO A 13 -14.00 10.43 -0.33
N VAL A 14 -14.55 9.22 -0.19
CA VAL A 14 -14.79 8.33 -1.32
C VAL A 14 -15.81 8.94 -2.29
N THR A 15 -15.85 8.43 -3.52
CA THR A 15 -16.89 8.79 -4.49
C THR A 15 -18.26 8.29 -4.04
N GLU A 16 -19.33 8.65 -4.76
CA GLU A 16 -20.69 8.15 -4.48
C GLU A 16 -20.74 6.62 -4.58
N GLU A 17 -19.97 6.04 -5.51
CA GLU A 17 -19.77 4.59 -5.69
C GLU A 17 -18.83 3.97 -4.65
N GLN A 18 -18.47 4.71 -3.60
CA GLN A 18 -17.62 4.27 -2.50
C GLN A 18 -16.19 3.88 -2.95
N LYS A 19 -15.70 4.39 -4.08
CA LYS A 19 -14.31 4.19 -4.54
C LYS A 19 -13.37 5.28 -4.03
N PHE A 20 -12.07 5.00 -4.01
CA PHE A 20 -11.07 6.04 -3.78
C PHE A 20 -11.17 7.12 -4.86
N ASN A 21 -11.26 8.38 -4.45
CA ASN A 21 -11.35 9.51 -5.36
C ASN A 21 -9.94 10.01 -5.71
N LEU A 22 -9.28 9.35 -6.67
CA LEU A 22 -7.91 9.70 -7.08
C LEU A 22 -7.75 11.15 -7.55
N PRO A 23 -8.67 11.74 -8.34
CA PRO A 23 -8.60 13.15 -8.69
C PRO A 23 -8.61 14.08 -7.47
N ALA A 24 -9.53 13.88 -6.53
CA ALA A 24 -9.60 14.70 -5.32
C ALA A 24 -8.40 14.46 -4.39
N MET A 25 -7.83 13.24 -4.37
CA MET A 25 -6.56 12.98 -3.68
C MET A 25 -5.43 13.79 -4.28
N LYS A 26 -5.31 13.80 -5.62
CA LYS A 26 -4.28 14.57 -6.32
C LYS A 26 -4.33 16.07 -5.99
N GLU A 27 -5.53 16.65 -5.93
CA GLU A 27 -5.72 18.06 -5.55
C GLU A 27 -5.26 18.41 -4.13
N LYS A 28 -5.18 17.41 -3.24
CA LYS A 28 -4.73 17.59 -1.85
C LYS A 28 -3.23 17.35 -1.66
N ILE A 29 -2.55 16.84 -2.68
CA ILE A 29 -1.09 16.66 -2.63
C ILE A 29 -0.43 18.04 -2.78
N GLY A 30 0.44 18.37 -1.82
CA GLY A 30 1.22 19.61 -1.85
C GLY A 30 2.61 19.40 -1.27
N GLU A 31 3.37 20.49 -1.09
CA GLU A 31 4.80 20.46 -0.71
C GLU A 31 5.10 19.70 0.60
N LYS A 32 4.12 19.61 1.51
CA LYS A 32 4.26 18.91 2.80
C LYS A 32 3.83 17.44 2.74
N THR A 33 3.24 16.97 1.65
CA THR A 33 2.84 15.57 1.49
C THR A 33 4.10 14.72 1.38
N LYS A 34 4.16 13.64 2.17
CA LYS A 34 5.28 12.67 2.15
C LYS A 34 4.85 11.25 1.88
N ILE A 35 3.59 10.92 2.16
CA ILE A 35 3.03 9.59 2.00
C ILE A 35 1.60 9.73 1.47
N VAL A 36 1.28 8.97 0.43
CA VAL A 36 -0.08 8.70 -0.02
C VAL A 36 -0.37 7.23 0.25
N VAL A 37 -1.52 6.93 0.86
CA VAL A 37 -1.91 5.55 1.18
C VAL A 37 -3.21 5.24 0.43
N ILE A 38 -3.21 4.14 -0.32
CA ILE A 38 -4.39 3.61 -1.00
C ILE A 38 -4.57 2.15 -0.57
N CYS A 39 -5.77 1.80 -0.10
CA CYS A 39 -6.13 0.41 0.19
C CYS A 39 -6.89 -0.15 -1.01
N ASN A 40 -6.34 -1.17 -1.67
CA ASN A 40 -6.93 -1.70 -2.90
C ASN A 40 -6.79 -3.23 -2.96
N PRO A 41 -7.88 -4.02 -2.84
CA PRO A 41 -9.26 -3.59 -2.58
C PRO A 41 -9.45 -2.86 -1.23
N ASN A 42 -10.39 -1.92 -1.19
CA ASN A 42 -10.61 -1.03 -0.05
C ASN A 42 -11.38 -1.69 1.10
N ASN A 43 -11.01 -1.34 2.32
CA ASN A 43 -11.74 -1.63 3.55
C ASN A 43 -12.21 -0.29 4.16
N PRO A 44 -13.52 -0.07 4.42
CA PRO A 44 -14.57 -1.09 4.58
C PRO A 44 -15.48 -1.31 3.37
N THR A 45 -15.30 -0.59 2.28
CA THR A 45 -16.29 -0.56 1.18
C THR A 45 -16.25 -1.80 0.29
N GLY A 46 -15.14 -2.54 0.27
CA GLY A 46 -14.92 -3.70 -0.62
C GLY A 46 -14.72 -3.33 -2.09
N THR A 47 -14.79 -2.04 -2.43
CA THR A 47 -14.57 -1.53 -3.78
C THR A 47 -13.08 -1.49 -4.12
N TYR A 48 -12.76 -1.38 -5.40
CA TYR A 48 -11.39 -1.22 -5.87
C TYR A 48 -11.31 -0.13 -6.95
N VAL A 49 -10.08 0.33 -7.16
CA VAL A 49 -9.68 1.17 -8.28
C VAL A 49 -8.98 0.28 -9.32
N PRO A 50 -9.39 0.33 -10.60
CA PRO A 50 -8.72 -0.41 -11.67
C PRO A 50 -7.23 -0.08 -11.77
N ILE A 51 -6.43 -1.09 -12.13
CA ILE A 51 -4.96 -0.96 -12.16
C ILE A 51 -4.50 0.18 -13.06
N GLY A 52 -5.07 0.37 -14.24
CA GLY A 52 -4.68 1.46 -15.15
C GLY A 52 -4.91 2.86 -14.55
N GLU A 53 -5.92 3.04 -13.69
CA GLU A 53 -6.15 4.30 -12.99
C GLU A 53 -5.12 4.50 -11.85
N LEU A 54 -4.72 3.44 -11.16
CA LEU A 54 -3.68 3.48 -10.13
C LEU A 54 -2.31 3.80 -10.73
N GLU A 55 -1.96 3.18 -11.85
CA GLU A 55 -0.72 3.44 -12.59
C GLU A 55 -0.68 4.90 -13.07
N ALA A 56 -1.76 5.37 -13.70
CA ALA A 56 -1.87 6.76 -14.14
C ALA A 56 -1.81 7.75 -12.97
N PHE A 57 -2.35 7.40 -11.80
CA PHE A 57 -2.23 8.23 -10.60
C PHE A 57 -0.78 8.25 -10.07
N ALA A 58 -0.12 7.10 -10.03
CA ALA A 58 1.29 6.98 -9.63
C ALA A 58 2.23 7.76 -10.56
N ASP A 59 1.90 7.90 -11.85
CA ASP A 59 2.59 8.78 -12.80
C ASP A 59 2.50 10.27 -12.47
N THR A 60 1.54 10.67 -11.64
CA THR A 60 1.33 12.08 -11.29
C THR A 60 1.93 12.47 -9.95
N LEU A 61 2.46 11.50 -9.19
CA LEU A 61 3.01 11.76 -7.87
C LEU A 61 4.41 12.39 -7.98
N PRO A 62 4.74 13.37 -7.11
CA PRO A 62 6.10 13.85 -6.98
C PRO A 62 7.07 12.74 -6.57
N GLU A 63 8.32 12.82 -7.02
CA GLU A 63 9.36 11.80 -6.77
C GLU A 63 9.68 11.60 -5.28
N ASP A 64 9.38 12.58 -4.42
CA ASP A 64 9.62 12.54 -2.98
C ASP A 64 8.39 12.09 -2.15
N VAL A 65 7.30 11.68 -2.81
CA VAL A 65 6.07 11.21 -2.16
C VAL A 65 5.96 9.69 -2.27
N LEU A 66 6.06 9.00 -1.13
CA LEU A 66 5.89 7.55 -1.04
C LEU A 66 4.43 7.15 -1.29
N LEU A 67 4.19 6.32 -2.31
CA LEU A 67 2.91 5.65 -2.52
C LEU A 67 2.89 4.31 -1.80
N VAL A 68 2.00 4.18 -0.81
CA VAL A 68 1.76 2.92 -0.09
C VAL A 68 0.48 2.29 -0.60
N MET A 69 0.61 1.10 -1.18
CA MET A 69 -0.48 0.27 -1.64
C MET A 69 -0.77 -0.81 -0.59
N ASP A 70 -1.85 -0.67 0.16
CA ASP A 70 -2.33 -1.71 1.07
C ASP A 70 -3.18 -2.72 0.29
N GLU A 71 -2.56 -3.84 -0.05
CA GLU A 71 -3.11 -4.95 -0.82
C GLU A 71 -3.52 -6.12 0.08
N ALA A 72 -3.92 -5.87 1.34
CA ALA A 72 -4.28 -6.92 2.29
C ALA A 72 -5.39 -7.88 1.82
N TYR A 73 -6.20 -7.48 0.83
CA TYR A 73 -7.32 -8.25 0.27
C TYR A 73 -7.09 -8.69 -1.19
N MET A 74 -5.88 -8.52 -1.73
CA MET A 74 -5.61 -8.77 -3.14
C MET A 74 -5.88 -10.21 -3.57
N GLU A 75 -5.66 -11.20 -2.70
CA GLU A 75 -5.95 -12.61 -3.00
C GLU A 75 -7.45 -12.91 -3.16
N PHE A 76 -8.35 -11.98 -2.80
CA PHE A 76 -9.78 -12.09 -3.05
C PHE A 76 -10.24 -11.41 -4.35
N ALA A 77 -9.36 -10.69 -5.04
CA ALA A 77 -9.71 -9.99 -6.27
C ALA A 77 -10.05 -10.99 -7.40
N THR A 78 -11.24 -10.82 -7.99
CA THR A 78 -11.71 -11.65 -9.11
C THR A 78 -11.82 -10.89 -10.42
N GLU A 79 -11.90 -9.55 -10.35
CA GLU A 79 -12.03 -8.70 -11.53
C GLU A 79 -10.69 -8.61 -12.29
N PRO A 80 -10.68 -8.72 -13.63
CA PRO A 80 -9.44 -8.77 -14.41
C PRO A 80 -8.55 -7.53 -14.32
N ASP A 81 -9.12 -6.38 -13.93
CA ASP A 81 -8.44 -5.10 -13.77
C ASP A 81 -8.21 -4.73 -12.30
N CYS A 82 -8.65 -5.56 -11.35
CA CYS A 82 -8.28 -5.46 -9.94
C CYS A 82 -6.95 -6.19 -9.71
N CYS A 83 -5.88 -5.57 -10.21
CA CYS A 83 -4.53 -6.14 -10.18
C CYS A 83 -3.65 -5.47 -9.13
N SER A 84 -2.59 -6.18 -8.77
CA SER A 84 -1.56 -5.67 -7.88
C SER A 84 -0.65 -4.65 -8.55
N MET A 85 -0.21 -3.65 -7.79
CA MET A 85 0.79 -2.65 -8.19
C MET A 85 2.21 -3.21 -8.23
N VAL A 86 2.42 -4.50 -7.93
CA VAL A 86 3.75 -5.13 -7.89
C VAL A 86 4.45 -5.08 -9.26
N ASP A 87 3.74 -5.32 -10.35
CA ASP A 87 4.37 -5.34 -11.67
C ASP A 87 4.76 -3.93 -12.13
N TYR A 88 3.89 -2.94 -11.88
CA TYR A 88 4.21 -1.53 -12.09
C TYR A 88 5.39 -1.07 -11.24
N MET A 89 5.40 -1.40 -9.94
CA MET A 89 6.51 -1.10 -9.03
C MET A 89 7.84 -1.71 -9.52
N LYS A 90 7.83 -2.93 -10.07
CA LYS A 90 9.04 -3.55 -10.65
C LYS A 90 9.50 -2.86 -11.93
N ALA A 91 8.57 -2.39 -12.76
CA ALA A 91 8.88 -1.67 -13.99
C ALA A 91 9.40 -0.25 -13.73
N HIS A 92 9.09 0.33 -12.57
CA HIS A 92 9.43 1.69 -12.16
C HIS A 92 10.20 1.73 -10.84
N PRO A 93 11.39 1.11 -10.75
CA PRO A 93 12.17 1.04 -9.50
C PRO A 93 12.62 2.40 -8.97
N GLU A 94 12.65 3.43 -9.82
CA GLU A 94 12.94 4.82 -9.46
C GLU A 94 11.83 5.49 -8.64
N LYS A 95 10.59 4.96 -8.70
CA LYS A 95 9.46 5.54 -7.98
C LYS A 95 9.37 4.98 -6.55
N PRO A 96 9.07 5.82 -5.56
CA PRO A 96 8.89 5.36 -4.18
C PRO A 96 7.52 4.69 -4.02
N ILE A 97 7.41 3.43 -4.42
CA ILE A 97 6.19 2.62 -4.31
C ILE A 97 6.45 1.46 -3.34
N LEU A 98 5.55 1.32 -2.36
CA LEU A 98 5.57 0.25 -1.38
C LEU A 98 4.25 -0.52 -1.42
N VAL A 99 4.30 -1.80 -1.77
CA VAL A 99 3.14 -2.69 -1.72
C VAL A 99 3.17 -3.50 -0.43
N LEU A 100 2.07 -3.46 0.33
CA LEU A 100 1.91 -4.19 1.58
C LEU A 100 0.95 -5.36 1.39
N ARG A 101 1.34 -6.53 1.91
CA ARG A 101 0.49 -7.74 1.90
C ARG A 101 0.54 -8.45 3.25
N THR A 102 -0.43 -9.33 3.47
CA THR A 102 -0.56 -10.02 4.76
C THR A 102 -1.05 -11.45 4.63
N PHE A 103 -0.58 -12.29 5.53
CA PHE A 103 -1.12 -13.63 5.73
C PHE A 103 -2.36 -13.66 6.63
N SER A 104 -2.80 -12.50 7.13
CA SER A 104 -3.90 -12.43 8.09
C SER A 104 -5.29 -12.67 7.48
N LYS A 105 -5.44 -12.52 6.16
CA LYS A 105 -6.75 -12.51 5.48
C LYS A 105 -7.00 -13.82 4.77
N TYR A 106 -6.69 -13.89 3.48
CA TYR A 106 -6.92 -15.08 2.64
C TYR A 106 -6.31 -16.34 3.24
N TYR A 107 -5.09 -16.23 3.79
CA TYR A 107 -4.38 -17.34 4.39
C TYR A 107 -4.84 -17.72 5.81
N ALA A 108 -5.81 -17.01 6.39
CA ALA A 108 -6.38 -17.28 7.73
C ALA A 108 -5.36 -17.31 8.89
N MET A 109 -4.20 -16.65 8.76
CA MET A 109 -3.12 -16.65 9.77
C MET A 109 -3.10 -15.36 10.61
N ALA A 110 -4.28 -14.79 10.91
CA ALA A 110 -4.38 -13.54 11.65
C ALA A 110 -3.68 -13.59 13.02
N GLY A 111 -3.65 -14.75 13.69
CA GLY A 111 -2.98 -14.94 14.99
C GLY A 111 -1.45 -14.93 14.91
N LEU A 112 -0.86 -15.25 13.76
CA LEU A 112 0.60 -15.39 13.61
C LEU A 112 1.33 -14.06 13.36
N ARG A 113 0.57 -13.01 13.01
CA ARG A 113 1.06 -11.64 12.80
C ARG A 113 2.17 -11.53 11.74
N VAL A 114 1.95 -12.13 10.58
CA VAL A 114 2.88 -12.07 9.44
C VAL A 114 2.33 -11.17 8.33
N GLY A 115 3.17 -10.24 7.89
CA GLY A 115 2.97 -9.42 6.70
C GLY A 115 4.32 -9.10 6.07
N TYR A 116 4.29 -8.64 4.83
CA TYR A 116 5.49 -8.31 4.08
C TYR A 116 5.27 -7.06 3.24
N ALA A 117 6.38 -6.41 2.89
CA ALA A 117 6.39 -5.26 2.03
C ALA A 117 7.27 -5.55 0.80
N LEU A 118 6.81 -5.11 -0.35
CA LEU A 118 7.53 -5.14 -1.62
C LEU A 118 7.82 -3.69 -2.01
N GLY A 119 9.04 -3.43 -2.46
CA GLY A 119 9.50 -2.09 -2.84
C GLY A 119 10.88 -2.18 -3.48
N SER A 120 11.42 -1.05 -3.93
CA SER A 120 12.80 -0.99 -4.43
C SER A 120 13.80 -1.38 -3.34
N GLU A 121 14.97 -1.88 -3.75
CA GLU A 121 16.03 -2.29 -2.81
C GLU A 121 16.42 -1.15 -1.86
N GLU A 122 16.50 0.08 -2.38
CA GLU A 122 16.78 1.27 -1.59
C GLU A 122 15.71 1.50 -0.51
N LEU A 123 14.44 1.47 -0.89
CA LEU A 123 13.32 1.70 0.02
C LEU A 123 13.25 0.62 1.10
N ILE A 124 13.37 -0.65 0.72
CA ILE A 124 13.43 -1.78 1.66
C ILE A 124 14.66 -1.65 2.58
N GLY A 125 15.80 -1.24 2.03
CA GLY A 125 17.03 -0.98 2.80
C GLY A 125 16.82 0.08 3.89
N ILE A 126 16.13 1.18 3.57
CA ILE A 126 15.78 2.22 4.54
C ILE A 126 14.81 1.67 5.60
N MET A 127 13.76 0.96 5.21
CA MET A 127 12.81 0.37 6.15
C MET A 127 13.48 -0.60 7.13
N ARG A 128 14.42 -1.43 6.65
CA ARG A 128 15.16 -2.38 7.50
C ARG A 128 15.98 -1.67 8.58
N LYS A 129 16.57 -0.49 8.30
CA LYS A 129 17.29 0.32 9.31
C LYS A 129 16.41 0.78 10.46
N CYS A 130 15.11 0.95 10.21
CA CYS A 130 14.13 1.38 11.22
C CYS A 130 13.35 0.21 11.84
N SER A 131 13.57 -1.02 11.36
CA SER A 131 12.86 -2.21 11.85
C SER A 131 13.43 -2.70 13.19
N ALA A 132 12.56 -3.29 14.02
CA ALA A 132 13.02 -3.96 15.24
C ALA A 132 13.88 -5.19 14.90
N SER A 133 14.96 -5.40 15.64
CA SER A 133 15.92 -6.51 15.39
C SER A 133 15.27 -7.89 15.42
N TRP A 134 14.19 -8.06 16.19
CA TRP A 134 13.41 -9.30 16.27
C TRP A 134 11.92 -8.99 16.15
N ASN A 135 11.40 -8.96 14.93
CA ASN A 135 10.01 -8.62 14.63
C ASN A 135 9.14 -9.82 14.21
N LEU A 136 9.72 -11.00 14.00
CA LEU A 136 9.02 -12.18 13.49
C LEU A 136 9.49 -13.46 14.17
N ASN A 137 8.56 -14.24 14.72
CA ASN A 137 8.87 -15.50 15.40
C ASN A 137 9.02 -16.67 14.41
N VAL A 138 9.75 -17.71 14.80
CA VAL A 138 10.06 -18.87 13.95
C VAL A 138 8.81 -19.63 13.52
N CYS A 139 7.81 -19.79 14.39
CA CYS A 139 6.55 -20.47 14.03
C CYS A 139 5.80 -19.71 12.93
N ALA A 140 5.78 -18.39 13.02
CA ALA A 140 5.14 -17.52 12.05
C ALA A 140 5.88 -17.51 10.71
N GLN A 141 7.22 -17.51 10.71
CA GLN A 141 8.03 -17.71 9.49
C GLN A 141 7.71 -19.05 8.85
N LYS A 142 7.71 -20.13 9.63
CA LYS A 142 7.52 -21.48 9.09
C LYS A 142 6.13 -21.69 8.47
N ALA A 143 5.12 -21.00 8.98
CA ALA A 143 3.77 -21.06 8.44
C ALA A 143 3.59 -20.24 7.15
N ALA A 144 4.51 -19.32 6.86
CA ALA A 144 4.45 -18.37 5.74
C ALA A 144 5.48 -18.67 4.63
N GLU A 145 6.20 -19.79 4.71
CA GLU A 145 7.13 -20.31 3.68
C GLU A 145 6.42 -20.94 2.48
#